data_AF-C4MJ51-F1
#
_entry.id   AF-C4MJ51-F1
#
_cell.length_a   1.000
_cell.length_b   1.000
_cell.length_c   1.000
_cell.angle_alpha   90.00
_cell.angle_beta   90.00
_cell.angle_gamma   90.00
#
_symmetry.space_group_name_H-M   'P 1'
#
loop_
_entity.id
_entity.type
_entity.pdbx_description
1 polymer ?
#
loop_
_entity_poly.entity_id
_entity_poly.type
_entity_poly.pdbx_seq_one_letter_code
_entity_poly.pdbx_strand_id
1 'polypeptide(L)' 'RDVDPGEHYMLKWLGVKAYSMTEIDNLGIAKVMEETCDYVIDKLKKPIHMSYDVDAIDPTVTPATGTPVVGGL' A
#
# COMPACT_ATOMS: atom_id res chain seq x y z
N ARG A 1 -6.18 4.08 -1.74
CA ARG A 1 -6.84 5.07 -2.63
C ARG A 1 -8.33 5.17 -2.35
N ASP A 2 -8.95 4.07 -1.93
CA ASP A 2 -10.30 4.01 -1.40
C ASP A 2 -10.18 3.45 0.03
N VAL A 3 -10.54 4.25 1.04
CA VAL A 3 -10.38 3.92 2.46
C VAL A 3 -11.53 4.55 3.21
N ASP A 4 -12.28 3.75 3.96
CA ASP A 4 -13.43 4.25 4.70
C ASP A 4 -13.00 5.15 5.88
N PRO A 5 -13.84 6.11 6.31
CA PRO A 5 -13.51 6.97 7.45
C PRO A 5 -13.15 6.21 8.73
N GLY A 6 -13.79 5.06 8.96
CA GLY A 6 -13.49 4.18 10.10
C GLY A 6 -12.11 3.52 10.00
N GLU A 7 -11.74 3.05 8.81
CA GLU A 7 -10.43 2.46 8.54
C GLU A 7 -9.33 3.49 8.70
N HIS A 8 -9.52 4.69 8.14
CA HIS A 8 -8.58 5.80 8.27
C HIS A 8 -8.34 6.18 9.73
N TYR A 9 -9.41 6.22 10.54
CA TYR A 9 -9.28 6.45 11.97
C TYR A 9 -8.45 5.35 12.65
N MET A 10 -8.74 4.08 12.36
CA MET A 10 -8.03 2.94 12.96
C MET A 10 -6.54 2.93 12.58
N LEU A 11 -6.21 3.19 11.31
CA LEU A 11 -4.82 3.27 10.84
C LEU A 11 -4.02 4.32 11.62
N LYS A 12 -4.61 5.51 11.81
CA LYS A 12 -3.99 6.59 12.59
C LYS A 12 -3.89 6.26 14.06
N TRP A 13 -4.95 5.70 14.65
CA TRP A 13 -5.00 5.38 16.08
C TRP A 13 -4.00 4.29 16.46
N LEU A 14 -3.84 3.26 15.61
CA LEU A 14 -2.88 2.17 15.81
C LEU A 14 -1.44 2.52 15.40
N GLY A 15 -1.22 3.66 14.72
CA GLY A 15 0.09 4.04 14.21
C GLY A 15 0.61 3.09 13.13
N VAL A 16 -0.28 2.50 12.34
CA VAL A 16 0.08 1.63 11.22
C VAL A 16 0.72 2.49 10.12
N LYS A 17 1.92 2.11 9.67
CA LYS A 17 2.57 2.76 8.53
C LYS A 17 1.84 2.32 7.26
N ALA A 18 1.29 3.28 6.53
CA ALA A 18 0.59 3.07 5.27
C ALA A 18 1.06 4.10 4.23
N TYR A 19 1.07 3.70 2.96
CA TYR A 19 1.34 4.60 1.83
C TYR A 19 0.13 4.59 0.90
N SER A 20 -0.43 5.77 0.66
CA SER A 20 -1.47 6.04 -0.32
C SER A 20 -0.88 6.20 -1.73
N MET A 21 -1.74 6.14 -2.76
CA MET A 21 -1.30 6.41 -4.13
C MET A 21 -0.71 7.81 -4.28
N THR A 22 -1.22 8.82 -3.57
CA THR A 22 -0.65 10.17 -3.57
C THR A 22 0.78 10.19 -3.01
N GLU A 23 1.08 9.38 -2.00
CA GLU A 23 2.45 9.25 -1.48
C GLU A 23 3.35 8.50 -2.46
N ILE A 24 2.82 7.48 -3.14
CA ILE A 24 3.54 6.77 -4.21
C ILE A 24 3.84 7.72 -5.38
N ASP A 25 2.90 8.58 -5.79
CA ASP A 25 3.10 9.56 -6.85
C ASP A 25 4.17 10.60 -6.49
N ASN A 26 4.19 11.05 -5.23
CA ASN A 26 5.12 12.07 -4.75
C ASN A 26 6.54 11.51 -4.50
N LEU A 27 6.66 10.30 -3.97
CA LEU A 27 7.93 9.70 -3.56
C LEU A 27 8.52 8.78 -4.63
N GLY A 28 7.67 8.23 -5.50
CA GLY A 28 8.00 7.12 -6.38
C GLY A 28 8.03 5.78 -5.65
N ILE A 29 7.65 4.71 -6.35
CA ILE A 29 7.57 3.35 -5.78
C ILE A 29 8.90 2.86 -5.22
N ALA A 30 10.03 3.25 -5.84
CA ALA A 30 11.36 2.87 -5.37
C ALA A 30 11.65 3.38 -3.96
N LYS A 31 11.30 4.64 -3.67
CA LYS A 31 11.53 5.24 -2.36
C LYS A 31 10.58 4.66 -1.30
N VAL A 32 9.32 4.42 -1.67
CA VAL A 32 8.34 3.77 -0.81
C VAL A 32 8.82 2.37 -0.38
N MET A 33 9.38 1.60 -1.31
CA MET A 33 9.93 0.28 -1.00
C MET A 33 11.16 0.33 -0.11
N GLU A 34 12.07 1.30 -0.32
CA GLU A 34 13.22 1.53 0.57
C GLU A 34 12.75 1.79 2.01
N GLU A 35 11.86 2.77 2.21
CA GLU A 35 11.35 3.11 3.54
C GLU A 35 10.55 1.96 4.20
N THR A 36 9.84 1.16 3.39
CA THR A 36 9.10 -0.01 3.88
C THR A 36 10.06 -1.09 4.37
N CYS A 37 11.11 -1.37 3.59
CA CYS A 37 12.16 -2.30 3.98
C CYS A 37 12.85 -1.84 5.26
N ASP A 38 13.23 -0.57 5.37
CA ASP A 38 13.85 -0.03 6.60
C ASP A 38 12.89 -0.18 7.80
N TYR A 39 11.61 0.16 7.63
CA TYR A 39 10.63 0.05 8.71
C TYR A 39 10.42 -1.39 9.22
N VAL A 40 10.38 -2.37 8.31
CA VAL A 40 10.06 -3.77 8.62
C VAL A 40 11.32 -4.57 9.00
N ILE A 41 12.41 -4.42 8.24
CA ILE A 41 13.62 -5.24 8.33
C ILE A 41 14.54 -4.77 9.45
N ASP A 42 14.75 -3.46 9.62
CA ASP A 42 15.66 -2.97 10.68
C ASP A 42 15.15 -3.29 12.07
N LYS A 43 13.82 -3.42 12.22
CA LYS A 43 13.20 -3.75 13.50
C LYS A 43 13.10 -5.25 13.76
N LEU A 44 12.98 -6.08 12.71
CA LEU A 44 12.67 -7.50 12.83
C LEU A 44 13.35 -8.31 11.71
N LYS A 45 14.43 -9.03 12.05
CA LYS A 45 15.00 -10.09 11.17
C LYS A 45 14.07 -11.32 11.14
N LYS A 46 12.89 -11.17 10.55
CA LYS A 46 11.86 -12.20 10.45
C LYS A 46 11.48 -12.44 8.99
N PRO A 47 10.96 -13.62 8.64
CA PRO A 47 10.37 -13.86 7.33
C PRO A 47 9.27 -12.83 7.02
N ILE A 48 9.25 -12.31 5.79
CA ILE A 48 8.25 -11.35 5.32
C ILE A 48 7.12 -12.12 4.64
N HIS A 49 5.88 -11.81 5.03
CA HIS A 49 4.70 -12.25 4.32
C HIS A 49 4.20 -11.10 3.43
N MET A 50 4.07 -11.36 2.12
CA MET A 50 3.52 -10.41 1.16
C MET A 50 2.12 -10.87 0.75
N SER A 51 1.11 -10.13 1.21
CA SER A 51 -0.24 -10.25 0.68
C SER A 51 -0.40 -9.20 -0.42
N TYR A 52 -0.50 -9.64 -1.67
CA TYR A 52 -0.60 -8.76 -2.82
C TYR A 52 -1.98 -8.93 -3.45
N ASP A 53 -2.82 -7.89 -3.36
CA ASP A 53 -4.11 -7.86 -4.05
C ASP A 53 -3.90 -7.46 -5.51
N VAL A 54 -4.62 -8.14 -6.41
CA VAL A 54 -4.51 -7.91 -7.86
C VAL A 54 -5.11 -6.55 -8.21
N ASP A 55 -6.08 -6.06 -7.44
CA ASP A 55 -6.71 -4.75 -7.68
C ASP A 55 -5.80 -3.56 -7.34
N ALA A 56 -4.63 -3.79 -6.75
CA ALA A 56 -3.62 -2.77 -6.52
C ALA A 56 -3.06 -2.22 -7.85
N ILE A 57 -3.02 -3.07 -8.87
CA ILE A 57 -2.59 -2.71 -10.23
C ILE A 57 -3.74 -1.98 -10.94
N ASP A 58 -3.41 -1.01 -11.80
CA ASP A 58 -4.44 -0.30 -12.54
C ASP A 58 -5.35 -1.27 -13.36
N PRO A 59 -6.69 -1.05 -13.37
CA PRO A 59 -7.62 -1.90 -14.10
C PRO A 59 -7.35 -2.00 -15.62
N THR A 60 -6.62 -1.04 -16.21
CA THR A 60 -6.16 -1.13 -17.61
C THR A 60 -5.20 -2.30 -17.85
N VAL A 61 -4.51 -2.76 -16.81
CA VAL A 61 -3.62 -3.92 -16.83
C VAL A 61 -4.30 -5.15 -16.23
N THR A 62 -5.14 -4.98 -15.21
CA THR A 62 -5.87 -6.08 -14.54
C THR A 62 -7.41 -5.87 -14.54
N PRO A 63 -8.09 -6.10 -15.68
CA PRO A 63 -9.51 -5.76 -15.82
C PRO A 63 -10.48 -6.72 -15.08
N ALA A 64 -10.01 -7.87 -14.61
CA ALA A 64 -10.83 -8.92 -14.02
C ALA A 64 -10.74 -8.96 -12.48
N THR A 65 -11.13 -7.88 -11.81
CA THR A 65 -11.25 -7.81 -10.35
C THR A 65 -12.66 -7.34 -9.92
N GLY A 66 -13.11 -7.72 -8.73
CA GLY A 66 -14.44 -7.40 -8.20
C GLY A 66 -14.61 -5.94 -7.77
N THR A 67 -13.51 -5.22 -7.55
CA THR A 67 -13.45 -3.83 -7.05
C THR A 67 -12.42 -2.99 -7.82
N PRO A 68 -12.60 -2.78 -9.15
CA PRO A 68 -11.65 -2.01 -9.93
C PRO A 68 -11.72 -0.53 -9.53
N VAL A 69 -10.57 0.06 -9.19
CA VAL A 69 -10.46 1.49 -8.91
C VAL A 69 -9.28 2.05 -9.70
N VAL A 70 -9.51 3.13 -10.46
CA VAL A 70 -8.55 3.75 -11.38
C VAL A 70 -7.41 4.43 -10.61
N GLY A 71 -6.21 4.45 -11.21
CA GLY A 71 -5.02 5.05 -10.58
C GLY A 71 -4.37 4.09 -9.61
N GLY A 72 -4.20 2.83 -10.04
CA GLY A 72 -3.38 1.84 -9.35
C GLY A 72 -1.90 1.98 -9.66
N LEU A 73 -1.11 1.04 -9.14
CA LEU A 73 0.29 0.86 -9.51
C LEU A 73 0.46 0.58 -11.01
#